data_AF-A0A532U306-F1
#
_entry.id   AF-A0A532U306-F1
#
_cell.length_a   1.000
_cell.length_b   1.000
_cell.length_c   1.000
_cell.angle_alpha   90.00
_cell.angle_beta   90.00
_cell.angle_gamma   90.00
#
_symmetry.space_group_name_H-M   'P 1'
#
loop_
_entity.id
_entity.type
_entity.pdbx_description
1 polymer ?
#
loop_
_entity_poly.entity_id
_entity_poly.type
_entity_poly.pdbx_seq_one_letter_code
_entity_poly.pdbx_strand_id
1 'polypeptide(L)' 'MRSAVAATVNCGASIKTVISSLIVALVTFLLIRALNRLRREEEKVPAETTKECLYCLSMIPVQATRCAYCPSELG' A
#
# COMPACT_ATOMS: atom_id res chain seq x y z
N MET A 1 4.72 51.84 -22.79
CA MET A 1 5.89 52.06 -21.91
C MET A 1 5.64 51.37 -20.58
N ARG A 2 6.64 50.62 -20.10
CA ARG A 2 6.58 49.64 -19.02
C ARG A 2 6.40 50.34 -17.66
N SER A 3 5.20 50.33 -17.12
CA SER A 3 5.01 50.51 -15.67
C SER A 3 5.41 49.19 -15.02
N ALA A 4 6.68 49.09 -14.63
CA ALA A 4 7.13 48.01 -13.78
C ALA A 4 6.31 48.11 -12.49
N VAL A 5 5.35 47.20 -12.34
CA VAL A 5 4.82 46.84 -11.03
C VAL A 5 6.05 46.51 -10.21
N ALA A 6 6.42 47.42 -9.31
CA ALA A 6 7.46 47.16 -8.34
C ALA A 6 7.06 45.84 -7.69
N ALA A 7 7.86 44.80 -7.93
CA ALA A 7 7.72 43.57 -7.20
C ALA A 7 7.93 43.97 -5.75
N THR A 8 6.83 44.14 -5.02
CA THR A 8 6.85 43.98 -3.57
C THR A 8 7.43 42.60 -3.39
N VAL A 9 8.75 42.54 -3.20
CA VAL A 9 9.45 41.39 -2.66
C VAL A 9 8.89 41.24 -1.26
N ASN A 10 7.69 40.66 -1.21
CA ASN A 10 6.99 40.28 -0.03
C ASN A 10 7.82 39.10 0.48
N CYS A 11 8.91 39.38 1.19
CA CYS A 11 9.77 38.40 1.84
C CYS A 11 9.02 37.56 2.89
N GLY A 12 7.69 37.69 3.00
CA GLY A 12 6.79 36.79 3.72
C GLY A 12 6.03 35.78 2.85
N ALA A 13 5.90 35.98 1.53
CA ALA A 13 5.11 35.11 0.66
C ALA A 13 5.86 33.83 0.27
N SER A 14 7.16 33.93 -0.01
CA SER A 14 7.99 32.75 -0.35
C SER A 14 8.13 31.79 0.83
N ILE A 15 8.24 32.31 2.05
CA ILE A 15 8.42 31.50 3.27
C ILE A 15 7.14 30.74 3.62
N LYS A 16 5.96 31.38 3.54
CA LYS A 16 4.68 30.72 3.82
C LYS A 16 4.41 29.57 2.86
N THR A 17 4.68 29.77 1.56
CA THR A 17 4.53 28.72 0.54
C THR A 17 5.49 27.56 0.79
N VAL A 18 6.75 27.83 1.15
CA VAL A 18 7.73 26.79 1.49
C VAL A 18 7.33 26.00 2.73
N ILE A 19 6.88 26.68 3.80
CA ILE A 19 6.40 26.02 5.01
C ILE A 19 5.18 25.15 4.72
N SER A 20 4.20 25.66 3.98
CA SER A 20 3.01 24.89 3.59
C SER A 20 3.38 23.68 2.73
N SER A 21 4.33 23.84 1.80
CA SER A 21 4.82 22.75 0.95
C SER A 21 5.51 21.66 1.77
N LEU A 22 6.35 22.03 2.73
CA LEU A 22 7.02 21.10 3.65
C LEU A 22 6.02 20.34 4.53
N ILE A 23 5.00 21.01 5.07
CA ILE A 23 3.98 20.36 5.92
C ILE A 23 3.20 19.32 5.12
N VAL A 24 2.70 19.68 3.93
CA VAL A 24 1.90 18.75 3.11
C VAL A 24 2.74 17.56 2.65
N ALA A 25 3.99 17.79 2.25
CA ALA A 25 4.92 16.74 1.89
C ALA A 25 5.19 15.79 3.07
N LEU A 26 5.46 16.34 4.26
CA LEU A 26 5.74 15.55 5.46
C LEU A 26 4.52 14.72 5.89
N VAL A 27 3.32 15.32 5.91
CA VAL A 27 2.08 14.64 6.29
C VAL A 27 1.76 13.50 5.31
N THR A 28 1.84 13.77 4.00
CA THR A 28 1.56 12.76 2.97
C THR A 28 2.58 11.61 3.03
N PHE A 29 3.86 11.92 3.22
CA PHE A 29 4.93 10.93 3.38
C PHE A 29 4.71 10.01 4.59
N LEU A 30 4.37 10.59 5.75
CA LEU A 30 4.09 9.82 6.96
C LEU A 30 2.84 8.94 6.80
N LEU A 31 1.80 9.46 6.13
CA LEU A 31 0.58 8.71 5.85
C LEU A 31 0.85 7.49 4.96
N ILE A 32 1.57 7.67 3.85
CA ILE A 32 1.96 6.56 2.95
C ILE A 32 2.85 5.55 3.69
N ARG A 33 3.81 6.01 4.52
CA ARG A 33 4.67 5.13 5.32
C ARG A 33 3.87 4.30 6.33
N ALA A 34 2.89 4.89 6.98
CA ALA A 34 2.01 4.19 7.93
C ALA A 34 1.15 3.14 7.22
N LEU A 35 0.54 3.49 6.08
CA LEU A 35 -0.26 2.56 5.28
C LEU A 35 0.60 1.42 4.72
N ASN A 36 1.78 1.71 4.19
CA ASN A 36 2.72 0.67 3.73
C ASN A 36 3.17 -0.25 4.86
N ARG A 37 3.35 0.28 6.08
CA ARG A 37 3.69 -0.54 7.25
C ARG A 37 2.53 -1.45 7.66
N LEU A 38 1.30 -0.95 7.67
CA LEU A 38 0.10 -1.76 7.96
C LEU A 38 -0.12 -2.84 6.91
N ARG A 39 -0.07 -2.49 5.62
CA ARG A 39 -0.23 -3.47 4.53
C ARG A 39 0.84 -4.55 4.54
N ARG A 40 2.07 -4.22 4.95
CA ARG A 40 3.16 -5.20 5.08
C ARG A 40 2.96 -6.15 6.27
N GLU A 41 2.22 -5.74 7.29
CA GLU A 41 1.83 -6.61 8.40
C GLU A 41 0.68 -7.54 7.97
N GLU A 42 -0.26 -7.06 7.15
CA GLU A 42 -1.39 -7.83 6.62
C GLU A 42 -0.95 -8.90 5.59
N GLU A 43 0.05 -8.59 4.75
CA GLU A 43 0.61 -9.56 3.79
C GLU A 43 1.51 -10.63 4.45
N LYS A 44 1.87 -10.45 5.72
CA LYS A 44 2.67 -11.41 6.50
C LYS A 44 1.87 -12.52 7.14
N VAL A 45 0.54 -12.51 7.00
CA VAL A 45 -0.28 -13.68 7.27
C VAL A 45 -0.66 -14.26 5.90
N PRO A 46 0.21 -15.06 5.25
CA PRO A 46 -0.30 -16.06 4.34
C PRO A 46 -1.08 -17.00 5.25
N ALA A 47 -2.36 -16.69 5.49
CA ALA A 47 -3.31 -17.69 5.90
C ALA A 47 -3.07 -18.81 4.90
N GLU A 48 -2.61 -19.96 5.35
CA GLU A 48 -2.24 -21.07 4.48
C GLU A 48 -3.49 -21.42 3.67
N THR A 49 -3.63 -20.81 2.50
CA THR A 49 -4.82 -20.94 1.66
C THR A 49 -4.81 -22.28 0.95
N THR A 50 -3.71 -23.02 1.09
CA THR A 50 -3.43 -24.31 0.49
C THR A 50 -3.21 -25.37 1.56
N LYS A 51 -3.90 -26.51 1.44
CA LYS A 51 -3.64 -27.78 2.15
C LYS A 51 -3.04 -28.79 1.17
N GLU A 52 -2.30 -29.76 1.69
CA GLU A 52 -1.83 -30.90 0.88
C GLU A 52 -2.93 -31.96 0.76
N CYS A 53 -3.16 -32.47 -0.44
CA CYS A 53 -4.07 -33.58 -0.67
C CYS A 53 -3.42 -34.91 -0.23
N LEU A 54 -4.07 -35.68 0.65
CA LEU A 54 -3.55 -36.95 1.17
C LEU A 54 -3.39 -38.06 0.09
N TYR A 55 -4.09 -37.94 -1.04
CA TYR A 55 -4.06 -38.95 -2.10
C TYR A 55 -2.99 -38.71 -3.15
N CYS A 56 -2.73 -37.44 -3.49
CA CYS A 56 -1.83 -37.08 -4.58
C CYS A 56 -0.72 -36.10 -4.17
N LEU A 57 -0.63 -35.75 -2.88
CA LEU A 57 0.38 -34.86 -2.29
C LEU A 57 0.51 -33.50 -3.00
N SER A 58 -0.54 -33.10 -3.71
CA SER A 58 -0.58 -31.84 -4.45
C SER A 58 -1.18 -30.74 -3.57
N MET A 59 -0.67 -29.52 -3.71
CA MET A 59 -1.19 -28.33 -3.05
C MET A 59 -2.55 -27.96 -3.63
N ILE A 60 -3.58 -27.88 -2.79
CA ILE A 60 -4.96 -27.56 -3.17
C ILE A 60 -5.56 -26.56 -2.18
N PRO A 61 -6.57 -25.77 -2.56
CA PRO A 61 -7.14 -24.78 -1.64
C PRO A 61 -7.78 -25.45 -0.41
N VAL A 62 -7.65 -24.84 0.78
CA VAL A 62 -8.17 -25.40 2.05
C VAL A 62 -9.67 -25.69 2.00
N GLN A 63 -10.42 -24.88 1.25
CA GLN A 63 -11.87 -25.01 1.07
C GLN A 63 -12.29 -26.04 0.01
N ALA A 64 -11.35 -26.69 -0.69
CA ALA A 64 -11.70 -27.72 -1.67
C ALA A 64 -12.25 -28.97 -0.99
N THR A 65 -13.46 -29.37 -1.41
CA THR A 65 -14.13 -30.64 -1.10
C THR A 65 -13.76 -31.74 -2.10
N ARG A 66 -13.18 -31.38 -3.25
CA ARG A 66 -12.66 -32.31 -4.27
C ARG A 66 -11.32 -31.82 -4.78
N CYS A 67 -10.36 -32.72 -4.92
CA CYS A 67 -9.04 -32.38 -5.45
C CYS A 67 -9.07 -32.23 -6.99
N ALA A 68 -8.35 -31.21 -7.51
CA ALA A 68 -8.28 -30.93 -8.95
C ALA A 68 -7.28 -31.82 -9.71
N TYR A 69 -6.28 -32.35 -9.00
CA TYR A 69 -5.21 -33.18 -9.59
C TYR A 69 -5.56 -34.66 -9.60
N CYS A 70 -6.27 -35.12 -8.58
CA CYS A 70 -6.87 -36.44 -8.56
C CYS A 70 -8.30 -36.21 -8.07
N PRO A 71 -9.36 -36.60 -8.81
CA PRO A 71 -10.76 -36.30 -8.48
C PRO A 71 -11.28 -37.09 -7.27
N SER A 72 -10.48 -37.17 -6.21
CA SER A 72 -10.80 -37.70 -4.91
C SER A 72 -11.64 -36.68 -4.14
N GLU A 73 -12.60 -37.20 -3.38
CA GLU A 73 -13.37 -36.41 -2.42
C GLU A 73 -12.56 -36.26 -1.15
N LEU A 74 -12.33 -35.01 -0.75
CA LEU A 74 -11.63 -34.62 0.45
C LEU A 74 -12.66 -34.06 1.41
N GLY A 75 -13.25 -34.94 2.22
CA GLY A 75 -14.18 -34.62 3.30
C GLY A 75 -13.47 -34.19 4.56
#